data_AF-A0A4Z0VX86-F1
#
_entry.id   AF-A0A4Z0VX86-F1
#
_cell.length_a   1.000
_cell.length_b   1.000
_cell.length_c   1.000
_cell.angle_alpha   90.00
_cell.angle_beta   90.00
_cell.angle_gamma   90.00
#
_symmetry.space_group_name_H-M   'P 1'
#
loop_
_entity.id
_entity.type
_entity.pdbx_description
1 polymer ?
#
loop_
_entity_poly.entity_id
_entity_poly.type
_entity_poly.pdbx_seq_one_letter_code
_entity_poly.pdbx_strand_id
1 'polypeptide(L)'
;MMYVLAFLSILILAFAAYLIFGGPRLPSDTDVVIENVLKNELPQIIRGETGFAASDGLQIWYEIIAPGGEPQGVVLLNMSMAGDALLWPPAFVRAFTDAGYRVIRYDYRGTGMSDWVEHWDSRHPYSLSDMARCQRQW
;
A
#
# COMPACT_ATOMS: atom_id res chain seq x y z
N MET A 1 45.26 -19.63 17.16
CA MET A 1 44.61 -18.31 17.17
C MET A 1 44.58 -17.67 15.78
N MET A 2 45.73 -17.40 15.15
CA MET A 2 45.82 -16.75 13.82
C MET A 2 45.09 -17.49 12.69
N TYR A 3 45.21 -18.83 12.61
CA TYR A 3 44.52 -19.62 11.59
C TYR A 3 42.99 -19.64 11.74
N VAL A 4 42.50 -19.56 12.98
CA VAL A 4 41.05 -19.50 13.27
C VAL A 4 40.48 -18.16 12.84
N LEU A 5 41.19 -17.06 13.11
CA LEU A 5 40.80 -15.73 12.66
C LEU A 5 40.79 -15.61 11.14
N ALA A 6 41.82 -16.12 10.46
CA ALA A 6 41.88 -16.13 9.00
C ALA A 6 40.72 -16.93 8.37
N PHE A 7 40.40 -18.10 8.92
CA PHE A 7 39.27 -18.92 8.48
C PHE A 7 37.91 -18.20 8.65
N LEU A 8 37.69 -17.55 9.79
CA LEU A 8 36.48 -16.76 10.04
C LEU A 8 36.36 -15.57 9.09
N SER A 9 37.47 -14.87 8.79
CA SER A 9 37.47 -13.77 7.81
C SER A 9 37.09 -14.24 6.41
N ILE A 10 37.59 -15.41 5.98
CA ILE A 10 37.23 -16.00 4.68
C ILE A 10 35.75 -16.38 4.65
N LEU A 11 35.21 -16.95 5.73
CA LEU A 11 33.78 -17.27 5.85
C LEU A 11 32.90 -16.02 5.75
N ILE A 12 33.27 -14.92 6.42
CA ILE A 12 32.54 -13.65 6.35
C ILE A 12 32.59 -13.07 4.93
N LEU A 13 33.76 -13.10 4.27
CA LEU A 13 33.91 -12.62 2.90
C LEU A 13 33.11 -13.47 1.90
N ALA A 14 33.12 -14.80 2.06
CA ALA A 14 32.33 -15.71 1.24
C ALA A 14 30.82 -15.49 1.46
N PHE A 15 30.39 -15.28 2.70
CA PHE A 15 29.00 -14.97 3.02
C PHE A 15 28.56 -13.61 2.44
N ALA A 16 29.40 -12.58 2.56
CA ALA A 16 29.14 -11.28 1.94
C ALA A 16 29.06 -11.38 0.41
N ALA A 17 29.97 -12.13 -0.22
CA ALA A 17 29.92 -12.39 -1.66
C ALA A 17 28.65 -13.14 -2.06
N TYR A 18 28.23 -14.14 -1.29
CA TYR A 18 26.97 -14.85 -1.52
C TYR A 18 25.76 -13.92 -1.44
N LEU A 19 25.71 -12.99 -0.46
CA LEU A 19 24.63 -12.01 -0.37
C LEU A 19 24.62 -11.02 -1.54
N ILE A 20 25.79 -10.60 -2.02
CA ILE A 20 25.92 -9.64 -3.13
C ILE A 20 25.61 -10.28 -4.48
N PHE A 21 26.10 -11.50 -4.73
CA PHE A 21 26.04 -12.15 -6.04
C PHE A 21 24.98 -13.25 -6.17
N GLY A 22 24.41 -13.72 -5.05
CA GLY A 22 23.41 -14.79 -5.01
C GLY A 22 21.97 -14.32 -5.20
N GLY A 23 21.74 -13.00 -5.24
CA GLY A 23 20.42 -12.45 -5.53
C GLY A 23 19.96 -12.74 -6.97
N PRO A 24 18.64 -12.76 -7.22
CA PRO A 24 18.10 -12.89 -8.57
C PRO A 24 18.60 -11.73 -9.44
N ARG A 25 19.11 -12.06 -10.63
CA ARG A 25 19.47 -11.04 -11.62
C ARG A 25 18.24 -10.66 -12.41
N LEU A 26 18.01 -9.37 -12.54
CA LEU A 26 17.00 -8.86 -13.44
C LEU A 26 17.40 -9.14 -14.90
N PRO A 27 16.44 -9.47 -15.78
CA PRO A 27 16.68 -9.58 -17.22
C PRO A 27 17.32 -8.30 -17.80
N SER A 28 18.13 -8.45 -18.85
CA SER A 28 18.84 -7.32 -19.46
C SER A 28 17.94 -6.27 -20.12
N ASP A 29 16.68 -6.60 -20.36
CA ASP A 29 15.64 -5.74 -20.94
C ASP A 29 14.76 -5.05 -19.89
N THR A 30 15.09 -5.16 -18.60
CA THR A 30 14.25 -4.61 -17.50
C THR A 30 14.00 -3.12 -17.63
N ASP A 31 15.02 -2.32 -17.95
CA ASP A 31 14.87 -0.86 -18.09
C ASP A 31 13.92 -0.51 -19.24
N VAL A 32 13.98 -1.27 -20.34
CA VAL A 32 13.10 -1.11 -21.50
C VAL A 32 11.66 -1.45 -21.12
N VAL A 33 11.44 -2.52 -20.34
CA VAL A 33 10.12 -2.88 -19.83
C VAL A 33 9.56 -1.79 -18.92
N ILE A 34 10.38 -1.27 -17.99
CA ILE A 34 9.97 -0.17 -17.10
C ILE A 34 9.57 1.06 -17.90
N GLU A 35 10.41 1.48 -18.86
CA GLU A 35 10.14 2.65 -19.70
C GLU A 35 8.84 2.48 -20.52
N ASN A 36 8.62 1.29 -21.09
CA ASN A 36 7.40 0.99 -21.83
C ASN A 36 6.16 1.05 -20.95
N VAL A 37 6.22 0.50 -19.73
CA VAL A 37 5.10 0.54 -18.78
C VAL A 37 4.80 1.98 -18.33
N LEU A 38 5.83 2.79 -18.07
CA LEU A 38 5.67 4.19 -17.66
C LEU A 38 5.07 5.08 -18.75
N LYS A 39 5.30 4.74 -20.03
CA LYS A 39 4.73 5.48 -21.18
C LYS A 39 3.30 5.08 -21.50
N ASN A 40 2.84 3.93 -21.02
CA ASN A 40 1.49 3.45 -21.28
C ASN A 40 0.46 4.23 -20.44
N GLU A 41 -0.75 4.33 -20.96
CA GLU A 41 -1.87 4.88 -20.20
C GLU A 41 -2.11 4.01 -18.95
N LEU A 42 -2.25 4.68 -17.80
CA LEU A 42 -2.57 3.99 -16.56
C LEU A 42 -3.98 3.38 -16.67
N PRO A 43 -4.18 2.13 -16.20
CA PRO A 43 -5.50 1.54 -16.17
C PRO A 43 -6.43 2.39 -15.28
N GLN A 44 -7.67 2.61 -15.73
CA GLN A 44 -8.69 3.27 -14.91
C GLN A 44 -9.20 2.33 -13.82
N ILE A 45 -8.47 2.29 -12.70
CA ILE A 45 -8.78 1.49 -11.52
C ILE A 45 -9.80 2.20 -10.62
N ILE A 46 -9.74 3.53 -10.56
CA ILE A 46 -10.67 4.39 -9.83
C ILE A 46 -11.88 4.64 -10.74
N ARG A 47 -13.07 4.35 -10.24
CA ARG A 47 -14.34 4.43 -10.98
C ARG A 47 -15.38 5.29 -10.27
N GLY A 48 -15.19 5.52 -8.97
CA GLY A 48 -16.08 6.28 -8.11
C GLY A 48 -15.69 7.74 -7.96
N GLU A 49 -16.45 8.42 -7.11
CA GLU A 49 -16.12 9.77 -6.64
C GLU A 49 -14.98 9.68 -5.62
N THR A 50 -13.97 10.52 -5.75
CA THR A 50 -12.83 10.55 -4.84
C THR A 50 -12.84 11.80 -4.00
N GLY A 51 -12.32 11.71 -2.78
CA GLY A 51 -12.20 12.87 -1.90
C GLY A 51 -11.11 12.72 -0.87
N PHE A 52 -10.98 13.77 -0.07
CA PHE A 52 -10.12 13.80 1.09
C PHE A 52 -10.91 14.15 2.31
N ALA A 53 -10.39 13.64 3.40
CA ALA A 53 -11.10 13.56 4.63
C ALA A 53 -10.07 13.95 5.70
N ALA A 54 -10.35 14.95 6.55
CA ALA A 54 -9.42 15.39 7.61
C ALA A 54 -9.55 14.59 8.93
N SER A 55 -8.49 13.91 9.37
CA SER A 55 -8.47 13.18 10.64
C SER A 55 -7.12 13.23 11.35
N ASP A 56 -7.14 13.63 12.62
CA ASP A 56 -5.95 13.82 13.47
C ASP A 56 -4.84 14.63 12.77
N GLY A 57 -5.25 15.66 12.02
CA GLY A 57 -4.35 16.55 11.27
C GLY A 57 -3.82 15.98 9.95
N LEU A 58 -4.30 14.82 9.50
CA LEU A 58 -3.95 14.20 8.24
C LEU A 58 -5.13 14.19 7.25
N GLN A 59 -4.83 14.33 5.97
CA GLN A 59 -5.76 14.11 4.88
C GLN A 59 -5.74 12.63 4.48
N ILE A 60 -6.90 11.99 4.62
CA ILE A 60 -7.14 10.60 4.25
C ILE A 60 -7.90 10.57 2.94
N TRP A 61 -7.31 9.93 1.93
CA TRP A 61 -7.94 9.76 0.64
C TRP A 61 -8.97 8.63 0.67
N TYR A 62 -10.10 8.83 0.00
CA TYR A 62 -11.12 7.79 -0.19
C TYR A 62 -11.73 7.81 -1.60
N GLU A 63 -12.37 6.69 -1.94
CA GLU A 63 -13.23 6.55 -3.11
C GLU A 63 -14.61 5.99 -2.70
N ILE A 64 -15.66 6.61 -3.22
CA ILE A 64 -17.06 6.19 -3.10
C ILE A 64 -17.53 5.63 -4.42
N ILE A 65 -17.91 4.36 -4.43
CA ILE A 65 -18.38 3.65 -5.61
C ILE A 65 -19.86 3.34 -5.40
N ALA A 66 -20.72 4.02 -6.18
CA ALA A 66 -22.16 3.89 -6.10
C ALA A 66 -22.68 2.68 -6.90
N PRO A 67 -23.75 2.01 -6.43
CA PRO A 67 -24.47 1.02 -7.20
C PRO A 67 -25.34 1.69 -8.29
N GLY A 68 -25.92 0.89 -9.18
CA GLY A 68 -26.94 1.37 -10.11
C GLY A 68 -28.26 1.63 -9.37
N GLY A 69 -28.56 2.89 -9.07
CA GLY A 69 -29.77 3.32 -8.37
C GLY A 69 -29.55 3.67 -6.90
N GLU A 70 -30.64 3.71 -6.12
CA GLU A 70 -30.56 4.05 -4.70
C GLU A 70 -29.85 2.94 -3.89
N PRO A 71 -28.80 3.26 -3.11
CA PRO A 71 -28.08 2.26 -2.34
C PRO A 71 -28.94 1.63 -1.24
N GLN A 72 -28.90 0.30 -1.13
CA GLN A 72 -29.52 -0.45 -0.03
C GLN A 72 -28.78 -0.26 1.30
N GLY A 73 -27.51 0.16 1.23
CA GLY A 73 -26.65 0.40 2.38
C GLY A 73 -25.24 0.80 1.96
N VAL A 74 -24.38 1.01 2.96
CA VAL A 74 -22.98 1.39 2.78
C VAL A 74 -22.08 0.30 3.34
N VAL A 75 -21.08 -0.10 2.55
CA VAL A 75 -20.01 -1.01 2.94
C VAL A 75 -18.71 -0.23 2.97
N LEU A 76 -18.16 0.00 4.17
CA LEU A 76 -16.83 0.58 4.35
C LEU A 76 -15.80 -0.55 4.39
N LEU A 77 -14.89 -0.56 3.43
CA LEU A 77 -13.82 -1.55 3.37
C LEU A 77 -12.59 -1.06 4.13
N ASN A 78 -12.29 -1.74 5.23
CA ASN A 78 -11.16 -1.45 6.10
C ASN A 78 -9.97 -2.34 5.73
N MET A 79 -8.87 -1.73 5.30
CA MET A 79 -7.69 -2.45 4.80
C MET A 79 -6.91 -3.21 5.89
N SER A 80 -5.94 -4.03 5.46
CA SER A 80 -4.96 -4.67 6.34
C SER A 80 -3.67 -3.83 6.44
N MET A 81 -2.71 -4.29 7.25
CA MET A 81 -1.43 -3.61 7.47
C MET A 81 -0.74 -3.20 6.16
N ALA A 82 -0.40 -1.91 6.04
CA ALA A 82 0.28 -1.31 4.89
C ALA A 82 -0.47 -1.40 3.54
N GLY A 83 -1.78 -1.68 3.54
CA GLY A 83 -2.59 -1.64 2.33
C GLY A 83 -3.18 -0.26 2.04
N ASP A 84 -3.05 0.20 0.79
CA ASP A 84 -3.87 1.28 0.23
C ASP A 84 -5.21 0.73 -0.29
N ALA A 85 -6.14 1.59 -0.69
CA ALA A 85 -7.48 1.23 -1.15
C ALA A 85 -7.50 0.29 -2.37
N LEU A 86 -6.45 0.28 -3.20
CA LEU A 86 -6.39 -0.46 -4.46
C LEU A 86 -6.06 -1.94 -4.26
N LEU A 87 -5.67 -2.36 -3.06
CA LEU A 87 -5.47 -3.78 -2.74
C LEU A 87 -6.76 -4.61 -2.88
N TRP A 88 -7.94 -3.99 -2.80
CA TRP A 88 -9.22 -4.67 -3.00
C TRP A 88 -9.40 -5.01 -4.48
N PRO A 89 -9.49 -6.30 -4.86
CA PRO A 89 -9.65 -6.67 -6.25
C PRO A 89 -10.91 -6.02 -6.84
N PRO A 90 -10.86 -5.45 -8.07
CA PRO A 90 -12.02 -4.81 -8.67
C PRO A 90 -13.25 -5.71 -8.76
N ALA A 91 -13.07 -7.03 -8.91
CA ALA A 91 -14.17 -7.99 -8.93
C ALA A 91 -14.88 -8.12 -7.57
N PHE A 92 -14.11 -8.02 -6.47
CA PHE A 92 -14.66 -8.07 -5.11
C PHE A 92 -15.51 -6.84 -4.81
N VAL A 93 -15.01 -5.65 -5.16
CA VAL A 93 -15.77 -4.39 -5.02
C VAL A 93 -17.04 -4.41 -5.86
N ARG A 94 -16.95 -4.89 -7.12
CA ARG A 94 -18.11 -5.01 -8.01
C ARG A 94 -19.21 -5.90 -7.46
N ALA A 95 -18.85 -7.00 -6.79
CA ALA A 95 -19.86 -7.90 -6.21
C ALA A 95 -20.80 -7.17 -5.22
N PHE A 96 -20.29 -6.21 -4.46
CA PHE A 96 -21.12 -5.39 -3.57
C PHE A 96 -21.97 -4.37 -4.33
N THR A 97 -21.38 -3.68 -5.31
CA THR A 97 -22.12 -2.66 -6.09
C THR A 97 -23.23 -3.29 -6.93
N ASP A 98 -22.98 -4.47 -7.49
CA ASP A 98 -23.96 -5.25 -8.26
C ASP A 98 -25.10 -5.77 -7.35
N ALA A 99 -24.80 -6.02 -6.08
CA ALA A 99 -25.79 -6.35 -5.05
C ALA A 99 -26.55 -5.12 -4.51
N GLY A 100 -26.23 -3.90 -4.98
CA GLY A 100 -26.92 -2.66 -4.62
C GLY A 100 -26.34 -1.91 -3.41
N TYR A 101 -25.10 -2.21 -3.00
CA TYR A 101 -24.41 -1.49 -1.93
C TYR A 101 -23.51 -0.39 -2.47
N ARG A 102 -23.47 0.75 -1.76
CA ARG A 102 -22.42 1.75 -1.94
C ARG A 102 -21.17 1.26 -1.24
N VAL A 103 -20.06 1.18 -1.97
CA VAL A 103 -18.77 0.78 -1.39
C VAL A 103 -17.92 2.02 -1.16
N ILE A 104 -17.34 2.13 0.04
CA ILE A 104 -16.33 3.13 0.37
C ILE A 104 -15.04 2.40 0.66
N ARG A 105 -13.96 2.77 -0.02
CA ARG A 105 -12.60 2.31 0.27
C ARG A 105 -11.69 3.51 0.45
N TYR A 106 -10.69 3.38 1.29
CA TYR A 106 -9.82 4.48 1.66
C TYR A 106 -8.40 3.99 1.89
N ASP A 107 -7.46 4.92 1.77
CA ASP A 107 -6.05 4.66 2.02
C ASP A 107 -5.77 4.76 3.52
N TYR A 108 -4.91 3.89 4.04
CA TYR A 108 -4.38 4.10 5.39
C TYR A 108 -3.45 5.31 5.43
N ARG A 109 -3.31 5.94 6.61
CA ARG A 109 -2.29 6.98 6.83
C ARG A 109 -0.91 6.47 6.39
N GLY A 110 -0.18 7.29 5.64
CA GLY A 110 1.12 6.91 5.07
C GLY A 110 1.07 5.83 3.99
N THR A 111 -0.06 5.67 3.30
CA THR A 111 -0.20 4.80 2.13
C THR A 111 -0.95 5.53 1.03
N GLY A 112 -0.73 5.10 -0.22
CA GLY A 112 -1.42 5.65 -1.38
C GLY A 112 -1.34 7.17 -1.46
N MET A 113 -2.51 7.80 -1.64
CA MET A 113 -2.70 9.24 -1.73
C MET A 113 -2.99 9.91 -0.39
N SER A 114 -3.11 9.16 0.71
CA SER A 114 -3.22 9.77 2.05
C SER A 114 -1.91 10.40 2.48
N ASP A 115 -2.00 11.36 3.41
CA ASP A 115 -0.81 12.04 3.95
C ASP A 115 0.18 11.05 4.57
N TRP A 116 1.46 11.30 4.27
CA TRP A 116 2.59 10.59 4.84
C TRP A 116 3.14 11.39 6.02
N VAL A 117 3.42 10.71 7.14
CA VAL A 117 3.96 11.37 8.33
C VAL A 117 5.45 11.66 8.13
N GLU A 118 5.78 12.87 7.69
CA GLU A 118 7.16 13.29 7.33
C GLU A 118 8.16 13.16 8.49
N HIS A 119 7.70 13.27 9.74
CA HIS A 119 8.54 13.24 10.96
C HIS A 119 8.16 12.09 11.89
N TRP A 120 8.04 10.88 11.35
CA TRP A 120 7.77 9.70 12.16
C TRP A 120 8.87 9.48 13.22
N ASP A 121 8.51 9.48 14.50
CA ASP A 121 9.41 9.20 15.62
C ASP A 121 9.16 7.78 16.14
N SER A 122 10.18 6.92 16.05
CA SER A 122 10.10 5.54 16.55
C SER A 122 9.88 5.45 18.06
N ARG A 123 10.19 6.52 18.80
CA ARG A 123 9.94 6.61 20.25
C ARG A 123 8.50 7.04 20.58
N HIS A 124 7.77 7.58 19.61
CA HIS A 124 6.37 7.98 19.74
C HIS A 124 5.55 7.49 18.54
N PRO A 125 5.47 6.17 18.32
CA PRO A 125 4.70 5.62 17.22
C PRO A 125 3.21 5.86 17.43
N TYR A 126 2.46 5.93 16.33
CA TYR A 126 1.01 5.84 16.42
C TYR A 126 0.61 4.42 16.87
N SER A 127 -0.53 4.34 17.54
CA SER A 127 -1.13 3.12 18.04
C SER A 127 -2.29 2.64 17.15
N LEU A 128 -2.74 1.39 17.34
CA LEU A 128 -3.99 0.92 16.74
C LEU A 128 -5.20 1.77 17.18
N SER A 129 -5.18 2.33 18.39
CA SER A 129 -6.22 3.25 18.82
C SER A 129 -6.21 4.57 18.02
N ASP A 130 -5.06 5.07 17.60
CA ASP A 130 -4.96 6.23 16.70
C ASP A 130 -5.56 5.90 15.34
N MET A 131 -5.27 4.71 14.81
CA MET A 131 -5.88 4.24 13.56
C MET A 131 -7.39 4.06 13.65
N ALA A 132 -7.89 3.50 14.75
CA ALA A 132 -9.33 3.32 14.96
C ALA A 132 -10.06 4.66 15.17
N ARG A 133 -9.41 5.64 15.82
CA ARG A 133 -9.94 7.02 15.91
C ARG A 133 -10.04 7.66 14.55
N CYS A 134 -9.03 7.43 13.70
CA CYS A 134 -9.04 7.90 12.32
C CYS A 134 -10.32 7.43 11.60
N GLN A 135 -10.78 6.21 11.85
CA GLN A 135 -11.97 5.64 11.21
C GLN A 135 -13.31 6.16 11.77
N ARG A 136 -13.34 6.76 12.97
CA ARG A 136 -14.59 7.24 13.60
C ARG A 136 -14.94 8.68 13.27
N GLN A 137 -14.03 9.43 12.67
CA GLN A 137 -14.22 10.85 12.37
C GLN A 137 -14.88 11.08 10.99
N TRP A 138 -15.38 10.00 10.36
CA TRP A 138 -16.07 9.98 9.07
C TRP A 138 -17.55 9.61 9.20
#